data_AF-A0A258ATV5-F1
#
_entry.id   AF-A0A258ATV5-F1
#
_cell.length_a   1.000
_cell.length_b   1.000
_cell.length_c   1.000
_cell.angle_alpha   90.00
_cell.angle_beta   90.00
_cell.angle_gamma   90.00
#
_symmetry.space_group_name_H-M   'P 1'
#
loop_
_entity.id
_entity.type
_entity.pdbx_description
1 polymer ?
#
loop_
_entity_poly.entity_id
_entity_poly.type
_entity_poly.pdbx_seq_one_letter_code
_entity_poly.pdbx_strand_id
1 'polypeptide(L)'
;MERCMTLSLPRWFDLHTHFRQGPAMASYVQVHLDMGCAGALAMPNTQPPVSRISGAAQSDGWSIESYSAELRAAGADGFEQLIVPLYLTRQTTAAMIRDGTASGLLRACKYYPPHGTTNAEHGMPMDDLIGGEVLRAMEEHGIVLCIHGEQHALSGPDYIDAQMRSRMRKRGFTPRGCHASLLCIPSFGLCVNTSPRGRLRSLWLGHRSMWGRRSRRNTYCTRWGI
;
A
#
# COMPACT_ATOMS: atom_id res chain seq x y z
N MET A 1 25.75 -37.29 16.10
CA MET A 1 24.46 -36.90 15.51
C MET A 1 24.29 -35.40 15.74
N GLU A 2 24.53 -34.59 14.71
CA GLU A 2 24.24 -33.16 14.78
C GLU A 2 22.73 -32.97 14.92
N ARG A 3 22.31 -32.21 15.95
CA ARG A 3 20.91 -31.84 16.11
C ARG A 3 20.60 -30.78 15.07
N CYS A 4 19.92 -31.17 14.00
CA CYS A 4 19.33 -30.23 13.06
C CYS A 4 18.20 -29.48 13.79
N MET A 5 18.37 -28.18 13.98
CA MET A 5 17.34 -27.32 14.56
C MET A 5 16.45 -26.81 13.43
N THR A 6 15.15 -27.13 13.50
CA THR A 6 14.16 -26.67 12.52
C THR A 6 13.41 -25.46 13.08
N LEU A 7 13.28 -24.40 12.28
CA LEU A 7 12.45 -23.23 12.59
C LEU A 7 11.31 -23.13 11.57
N SER A 8 10.08 -23.10 12.05
CA SER A 8 8.89 -22.88 11.21
C SER A 8 8.50 -21.40 11.24
N LEU A 9 8.47 -20.76 10.07
CA LEU A 9 8.06 -19.37 9.91
C LEU A 9 6.70 -19.30 9.21
N PRO A 10 5.86 -18.28 9.51
CA PRO A 10 4.68 -18.02 8.70
C PRO A 10 5.09 -17.64 7.27
N ARG A 11 4.15 -17.77 6.33
CA ARG A 11 4.28 -17.18 4.99
C ARG A 11 4.59 -15.69 5.12
N TRP A 12 5.51 -15.22 4.29
CA TRP A 12 5.99 -13.84 4.34
C TRP A 12 5.76 -13.16 2.99
N PHE A 13 5.69 -11.83 3.02
CA PHE A 13 5.47 -10.99 1.84
C PHE A 13 6.65 -10.05 1.71
N ASP A 14 7.18 -9.90 0.50
CA ASP A 14 8.16 -8.85 0.22
C ASP A 14 7.43 -7.55 -0.16
N LEU A 15 7.45 -6.58 0.75
CA LEU A 15 6.74 -5.32 0.57
C LEU A 15 7.58 -4.26 -0.18
N HIS A 16 8.74 -4.62 -0.74
CA HIS A 16 9.50 -3.73 -1.61
C HIS A 16 10.46 -4.49 -2.53
N THR A 17 9.98 -4.93 -3.69
CA THR A 17 10.78 -5.70 -4.66
C THR A 17 10.90 -4.99 -6.01
N HIS A 18 12.06 -5.12 -6.66
CA HIS A 18 12.28 -4.62 -8.03
C HIS A 18 12.44 -5.79 -9.00
N PHE A 19 11.35 -6.19 -9.68
CA PHE A 19 11.39 -7.30 -10.65
C PHE A 19 11.91 -6.89 -12.04
N ARG A 20 12.18 -5.61 -12.26
CA ARG A 20 12.71 -5.07 -13.53
C ARG A 20 11.83 -5.47 -14.71
N GLN A 21 12.43 -5.62 -15.89
CA GLN A 21 11.78 -5.92 -17.17
C GLN A 21 12.66 -6.88 -17.99
N GLY A 22 12.06 -7.51 -19.00
CA GLY A 22 12.77 -8.36 -19.95
C GLY A 22 13.16 -9.74 -19.40
N PRO A 23 14.13 -10.43 -20.02
CA PRO A 23 14.38 -11.85 -19.78
C PRO A 23 14.75 -12.21 -18.33
N ALA A 24 15.34 -11.26 -17.59
CA ALA A 24 15.74 -11.48 -16.20
C ALA A 24 14.56 -11.50 -15.21
N MET A 25 13.38 -10.98 -15.60
CA MET A 25 12.20 -10.87 -14.73
C MET A 25 11.79 -12.24 -14.17
N ALA A 26 11.75 -13.26 -15.02
CA ALA A 26 11.36 -14.62 -14.62
C ALA A 26 12.30 -15.19 -13.55
N SER A 27 13.61 -14.94 -13.68
CA SER A 27 14.60 -15.37 -12.67
C SER A 27 14.38 -14.67 -11.33
N TYR A 28 14.05 -13.37 -11.33
CA TYR A 28 13.78 -12.65 -10.09
C TYR A 28 12.51 -13.16 -9.41
N VAL A 29 11.44 -13.41 -10.16
CA VAL A 29 10.20 -13.98 -9.64
C VAL A 29 10.46 -15.37 -9.05
N GLN A 30 11.15 -16.24 -9.79
CA GLN A 30 11.43 -17.61 -9.36
C GLN A 30 12.21 -17.66 -8.04
N VAL A 31 13.25 -16.82 -7.89
CA VAL A 31 14.02 -16.76 -6.64
C VAL A 31 13.14 -16.38 -5.43
N HIS A 32 12.16 -15.49 -5.60
CA HIS A 32 11.23 -15.15 -4.51
C HIS A 32 10.35 -16.35 -4.11
N LEU A 33 9.83 -17.07 -5.11
CA LEU A 33 9.02 -18.26 -4.87
C LEU A 33 9.83 -19.37 -4.19
N ASP A 34 11.07 -19.59 -4.62
CA ASP A 34 11.98 -20.60 -4.03
C ASP A 34 12.32 -20.29 -2.56
N MET A 35 12.35 -19.00 -2.19
CA MET A 35 12.52 -18.55 -0.80
C MET A 35 11.22 -18.64 0.03
N GLY A 36 10.12 -19.13 -0.56
CA GLY A 36 8.83 -19.24 0.10
C GLY A 36 8.10 -17.90 0.28
N CYS A 37 8.40 -16.90 -0.54
CA CYS A 37 7.68 -15.63 -0.55
C CYS A 37 6.25 -15.84 -1.09
N ALA A 38 5.26 -15.46 -0.29
CA ALA A 38 3.84 -15.63 -0.62
C ALA A 38 3.27 -14.46 -1.45
N GLY A 39 3.94 -13.32 -1.49
CA GLY A 39 3.50 -12.20 -2.32
C GLY A 39 4.42 -11.00 -2.28
N ALA A 40 4.22 -10.09 -3.22
CA ALA A 40 5.16 -9.00 -3.48
C ALA A 40 4.50 -7.66 -3.79
N LEU A 41 5.12 -6.57 -3.33
CA LEU A 41 4.90 -5.21 -3.81
C LEU A 41 5.97 -4.86 -4.86
N ALA A 42 5.61 -5.01 -6.13
CA ALA A 42 6.48 -4.85 -7.29
C ALA A 42 6.66 -3.37 -7.64
N MET A 43 7.84 -2.82 -7.36
CA MET A 43 8.14 -1.39 -7.48
C MET A 43 8.01 -0.86 -8.93
N PRO A 44 7.47 0.36 -9.13
CA PRO A 44 7.00 0.82 -10.44
C PRO A 44 8.00 1.68 -11.22
N ASN A 45 9.25 1.81 -10.76
CA ASN A 45 10.30 2.59 -11.41
C ASN A 45 11.02 1.79 -12.52
N THR A 46 10.23 1.17 -13.38
CA THR A 46 10.66 0.56 -14.64
C THR A 46 11.08 1.63 -15.66
N GLN A 47 11.64 1.22 -16.80
CA GLN A 47 11.87 2.11 -17.94
C GLN A 47 11.02 1.65 -19.14
N PRO A 48 10.01 2.41 -19.57
CA PRO A 48 9.42 3.59 -18.91
C PRO A 48 8.68 3.24 -17.58
N PRO A 49 8.28 4.21 -16.73
CA PRO A 49 7.69 3.92 -15.41
C PRO A 49 6.26 3.37 -15.49
N VAL A 50 5.79 2.71 -14.43
CA VAL A 50 4.37 2.35 -14.27
C VAL A 50 3.58 3.55 -13.74
N SER A 51 3.11 4.40 -14.66
CA SER A 51 2.48 5.70 -14.36
C SER A 51 0.98 5.75 -14.73
N ARG A 52 0.40 4.63 -15.17
CA ARG A 52 -1.00 4.53 -15.59
C ARG A 52 -1.74 3.43 -14.84
N ILE A 53 -3.05 3.52 -14.78
CA ILE A 53 -3.91 2.52 -14.12
C ILE A 53 -4.11 1.30 -15.03
N SER A 54 -4.62 1.50 -16.24
CA SER A 54 -5.03 0.43 -17.16
C SER A 54 -4.61 0.72 -18.61
N GLY A 55 -4.81 -0.29 -19.46
CA GLY A 55 -4.49 -0.26 -20.89
C GLY A 55 -3.11 -0.82 -21.22
N ALA A 56 -2.83 -0.97 -22.52
CA ALA A 56 -1.55 -1.48 -23.00
C ALA A 56 -0.38 -0.56 -22.63
N ALA A 57 0.83 -1.14 -22.57
CA ALA A 57 2.06 -0.37 -22.42
C ALA A 57 2.22 0.61 -23.59
N GLN A 58 2.69 1.83 -23.28
CA GLN A 58 2.95 2.88 -24.24
C GLN A 58 4.43 3.27 -24.18
N SER A 59 4.87 4.09 -25.14
CA SER A 59 6.27 4.53 -25.22
C SER A 59 6.72 5.32 -24.00
N ASP A 60 5.80 5.99 -23.33
CA ASP A 60 6.05 6.88 -22.19
C ASP A 60 5.74 6.25 -20.82
N GLY A 61 5.18 5.03 -20.78
CA GLY A 61 4.80 4.41 -19.53
C GLY A 61 4.07 3.07 -19.65
N TRP A 62 4.18 2.30 -18.58
CA TRP A 62 3.36 1.12 -18.35
C TRP A 62 2.10 1.48 -17.57
N SER A 63 1.09 0.62 -17.69
CA SER A 63 -0.03 0.62 -16.75
C SER A 63 0.17 -0.46 -15.69
N ILE A 64 -0.52 -0.32 -14.55
CA ILE A 64 -0.59 -1.38 -13.53
C ILE A 64 -1.07 -2.68 -14.17
N GLU A 65 -2.07 -2.61 -15.05
CA GLU A 65 -2.60 -3.76 -15.77
C GLU A 65 -1.55 -4.44 -16.66
N SER A 66 -0.86 -3.69 -17.53
CA SER A 66 0.11 -4.26 -18.47
C SER A 66 1.36 -4.79 -17.78
N TYR A 67 1.88 -4.10 -16.77
CA TYR A 67 3.05 -4.59 -16.03
C TYR A 67 2.71 -5.79 -15.15
N SER A 68 1.51 -5.82 -14.55
CA SER A 68 1.05 -7.01 -13.81
C SER A 68 0.90 -8.21 -14.74
N ALA A 69 0.45 -8.02 -15.98
CA ALA A 69 0.35 -9.09 -16.96
C ALA A 69 1.73 -9.67 -17.34
N GLU A 70 2.74 -8.82 -17.56
CA GLU A 70 4.12 -9.26 -17.81
C GLU A 70 4.70 -10.05 -16.61
N LEU A 71 4.48 -9.57 -15.39
CA LEU A 71 4.94 -10.28 -14.19
C LEU A 71 4.29 -11.67 -14.08
N ARG A 72 2.98 -11.77 -14.34
CA ARG A 72 2.27 -13.05 -14.35
C ARG A 72 2.80 -13.99 -15.42
N ALA A 73 3.03 -13.48 -16.64
CA ALA A 73 3.66 -14.25 -17.70
C ALA A 73 5.09 -14.73 -17.33
N ALA A 74 5.78 -13.98 -16.49
CA ALA A 74 7.08 -14.35 -15.92
C ALA A 74 7.01 -15.30 -14.70
N GLY A 75 5.82 -15.77 -14.33
CA GLY A 75 5.60 -16.74 -13.25
C GLY A 75 5.04 -16.16 -11.95
N ALA A 76 4.68 -14.87 -11.90
CA ALA A 76 4.20 -14.23 -10.67
C ALA A 76 2.79 -14.68 -10.24
N ASP A 77 2.11 -15.52 -11.04
CA ASP A 77 0.89 -16.23 -10.64
C ASP A 77 1.13 -17.20 -9.47
N GLY A 78 2.39 -17.55 -9.18
CA GLY A 78 2.76 -18.29 -7.98
C GLY A 78 2.58 -17.49 -6.68
N PHE A 79 2.49 -16.16 -6.74
CA PHE A 79 2.20 -15.33 -5.58
C PHE A 79 0.71 -15.33 -5.24
N GLU A 80 0.38 -15.43 -3.96
CA GLU A 80 -0.98 -15.24 -3.45
C GLU A 80 -1.44 -13.79 -3.61
N GLN A 81 -0.52 -12.84 -3.48
CA GLN A 81 -0.80 -11.43 -3.74
C GLN A 81 0.36 -10.77 -4.46
N LEU A 82 0.07 -10.26 -5.66
CA LEU A 82 0.95 -9.38 -6.41
C LEU A 82 0.33 -7.98 -6.43
N ILE A 83 1.01 -6.99 -5.88
CA ILE A 83 0.62 -5.58 -5.91
C ILE A 83 1.64 -4.81 -6.76
N VAL A 84 1.16 -4.12 -7.79
CA VAL A 84 1.95 -3.11 -8.51
C VAL A 84 1.41 -1.75 -8.10
N PRO A 85 2.18 -0.89 -7.41
CA PRO A 85 1.74 0.45 -7.05
C PRO A 85 1.86 1.40 -8.25
N LEU A 86 1.08 2.47 -8.24
CA LEU A 86 1.23 3.57 -9.22
C LEU A 86 2.45 4.41 -8.87
N TYR A 87 3.34 4.69 -9.84
CA TYR A 87 4.36 5.72 -9.68
C TYR A 87 3.69 7.09 -9.70
N LEU A 88 3.80 7.84 -8.60
CA LEU A 88 3.41 9.26 -8.55
C LEU A 88 4.32 10.14 -9.42
N THR A 89 3.77 10.62 -10.52
CA THR A 89 4.41 11.56 -11.46
C THR A 89 3.64 12.87 -11.53
N ARG A 90 4.15 13.87 -12.25
CA ARG A 90 3.44 15.14 -12.50
C ARG A 90 2.11 14.98 -13.24
N GLN A 91 1.93 13.87 -13.96
CA GLN A 91 0.71 13.54 -14.69
C GLN A 91 -0.31 12.79 -13.82
N THR A 92 0.06 12.40 -12.60
CA THR A 92 -0.88 11.74 -11.69
C THR A 92 -1.96 12.72 -11.25
N THR A 93 -3.22 12.31 -11.39
CA THR A 93 -4.38 13.14 -11.03
C THR A 93 -5.24 12.46 -9.98
N ALA A 94 -6.03 13.25 -9.24
CA ALA A 94 -7.01 12.70 -8.31
C ALA A 94 -8.00 11.74 -8.99
N ALA A 95 -8.40 12.03 -10.24
CA ALA A 95 -9.28 11.14 -11.01
C ALA A 95 -8.68 9.76 -11.21
N MET A 96 -7.38 9.67 -11.55
CA MET A 96 -6.70 8.37 -11.66
C MET A 96 -6.74 7.57 -10.35
N ILE A 97 -6.64 8.23 -9.20
CA ILE A 97 -6.74 7.56 -7.90
C ILE A 97 -8.14 7.00 -7.68
N ARG A 98 -9.19 7.82 -7.91
CA ARG A 98 -10.58 7.38 -7.73
C ARG A 98 -10.93 6.23 -8.68
N ASP A 99 -10.64 6.40 -9.96
CA ASP A 99 -11.01 5.45 -11.01
C ASP A 99 -10.18 4.16 -10.87
N GLY A 100 -8.90 4.29 -10.53
CA GLY A 100 -8.02 3.17 -10.23
C GLY A 100 -8.48 2.35 -9.03
N THR A 101 -8.91 3.03 -7.96
CA THR A 101 -9.47 2.34 -6.78
C THR A 101 -10.78 1.64 -7.13
N ALA A 102 -11.67 2.32 -7.86
CA ALA A 102 -12.96 1.75 -8.28
C ALA A 102 -12.81 0.52 -9.18
N SER A 103 -11.76 0.47 -10.01
CA SER A 103 -11.43 -0.70 -10.84
C SER A 103 -10.88 -1.89 -10.04
N GLY A 104 -10.42 -1.67 -8.80
CA GLY A 104 -9.73 -2.67 -7.99
C GLY A 104 -8.25 -2.90 -8.36
N LEU A 105 -7.74 -2.26 -9.42
CA LEU A 105 -6.34 -2.38 -9.84
C LEU A 105 -5.39 -1.61 -8.91
N LEU A 106 -5.78 -0.41 -8.46
CA LEU A 106 -4.94 0.44 -7.63
C LEU A 106 -5.12 0.11 -6.14
N ARG A 107 -4.04 -0.27 -5.47
CA ARG A 107 -4.01 -0.51 -4.01
C ARG A 107 -2.96 0.31 -3.27
N ALA A 108 -1.92 0.74 -3.97
CA ALA A 108 -0.83 1.52 -3.42
C ALA A 108 -0.27 2.48 -4.47
N CYS A 109 0.36 3.56 -4.01
CA CYS A 109 1.17 4.44 -4.84
C CYS A 109 2.59 4.51 -4.27
N LYS A 110 3.58 4.68 -5.14
CA LYS A 110 4.98 4.85 -4.76
C LYS A 110 5.47 6.23 -5.16
N TYR A 111 6.01 6.95 -4.19
CA TYR A 111 6.70 8.22 -4.35
C TYR A 111 8.20 8.01 -4.50
N TYR A 112 8.78 8.65 -5.51
CA TYR A 112 10.23 8.80 -5.68
C TYR A 112 10.57 10.29 -5.76
N PRO A 113 11.48 10.81 -4.92
CA PRO A 113 11.93 12.18 -5.02
C PRO A 113 12.68 12.39 -6.34
N PRO A 114 12.47 13.53 -7.04
CA PRO A 114 13.16 13.82 -8.29
C PRO A 114 14.68 13.69 -8.13
N HIS A 115 15.33 13.00 -9.08
CA HIS A 115 16.77 12.71 -9.07
C HIS A 115 17.26 11.85 -7.91
N GLY A 116 16.37 11.25 -7.12
CA GLY A 116 16.81 10.64 -5.88
C GLY A 116 17.35 9.22 -5.99
N THR A 117 16.83 8.45 -6.94
CA THR A 117 17.21 7.05 -7.11
C THR A 117 17.13 6.64 -8.58
N THR A 118 17.41 5.37 -8.87
CA THR A 118 17.34 4.83 -10.23
C THR A 118 15.94 5.01 -10.83
N ASN A 119 15.87 5.66 -11.99
CA ASN A 119 14.65 5.99 -12.75
C ASN A 119 13.69 6.94 -12.02
N ALA A 120 14.25 7.86 -11.21
CA ALA A 120 13.49 8.84 -10.42
C ALA A 120 13.17 10.15 -11.17
N GLU A 121 13.55 10.27 -12.44
CA GLU A 121 13.41 11.49 -13.26
C GLU A 121 11.95 11.91 -13.51
N HIS A 122 10.99 10.99 -13.37
CA HIS A 122 9.56 11.25 -13.56
C HIS A 122 8.82 11.67 -12.28
N GLY A 123 9.53 11.71 -11.14
CA GLY A 123 8.95 12.03 -9.84
C GLY A 123 8.36 13.44 -9.75
N MET A 124 7.29 13.57 -8.97
CA MET A 124 6.72 14.85 -8.57
C MET A 124 7.50 15.42 -7.36
N PRO A 125 7.80 16.72 -7.28
CA PRO A 125 8.33 17.32 -6.06
C PRO A 125 7.36 17.11 -4.87
N MET A 126 7.91 16.81 -3.68
CA MET A 126 7.08 16.55 -2.49
C MET A 126 6.23 17.77 -2.11
N ASP A 127 6.76 18.98 -2.32
CA ASP A 127 6.04 20.23 -2.03
C ASP A 127 4.79 20.41 -2.90
N ASP A 128 4.81 19.90 -4.14
CA ASP A 128 3.64 19.92 -5.03
C ASP A 128 2.61 18.87 -4.60
N LEU A 129 3.07 17.76 -4.00
CA LEU A 129 2.23 16.63 -3.58
C LEU A 129 1.54 16.91 -2.24
N ILE A 130 2.25 17.54 -1.29
CA ILE A 130 1.72 17.91 0.03
C ILE A 130 0.63 18.97 -0.13
N GLY A 131 -0.59 18.66 0.33
CA GLY A 131 -1.75 19.55 0.20
C GLY A 131 -2.41 19.53 -1.19
N GLY A 132 -1.89 18.72 -2.11
CA GLY A 132 -2.47 18.50 -3.43
C GLY A 132 -3.68 17.56 -3.41
N GLU A 133 -4.47 17.60 -4.48
CA GLU A 133 -5.69 16.80 -4.60
C GLU A 133 -5.43 15.29 -4.69
N VAL A 134 -4.25 14.89 -5.16
CA VAL A 134 -3.85 13.47 -5.28
C VAL A 134 -3.77 12.81 -3.91
N LEU A 135 -3.08 13.42 -2.94
CA LEU A 135 -3.00 12.85 -1.59
C LEU A 135 -4.36 12.81 -0.89
N ARG A 136 -5.18 13.85 -1.08
CA ARG A 136 -6.55 13.86 -0.55
C ARG A 136 -7.38 12.70 -1.13
N ALA A 137 -7.31 12.48 -2.44
CA ALA A 137 -8.00 11.35 -3.06
C ALA A 137 -7.47 10.00 -2.56
N MET A 138 -6.15 9.88 -2.34
CA MET A 138 -5.58 8.66 -1.77
C MET A 138 -6.09 8.40 -0.34
N GLU A 139 -6.18 9.45 0.49
CA GLU A 139 -6.74 9.36 1.84
C GLU A 139 -8.23 8.96 1.81
N GLU A 140 -9.05 9.65 0.99
CA GLU A 140 -10.48 9.36 0.83
C GLU A 140 -10.76 7.92 0.38
N HIS A 141 -9.88 7.36 -0.46
CA HIS A 141 -10.01 6.03 -1.03
C HIS A 141 -9.19 4.94 -0.31
N GLY A 142 -8.48 5.29 0.77
CA GLY A 142 -7.70 4.33 1.56
C GLY A 142 -6.49 3.74 0.84
N ILE A 143 -5.89 4.48 -0.10
CA ILE A 143 -4.71 4.04 -0.85
C ILE A 143 -3.43 4.24 -0.05
N VAL A 144 -2.61 3.18 0.03
CA VAL A 144 -1.33 3.23 0.73
C VAL A 144 -0.32 4.08 -0.05
N LEU A 145 0.32 5.04 0.62
CA LEU A 145 1.44 5.80 0.09
C LEU A 145 2.77 5.19 0.58
N CYS A 146 3.53 4.62 -0.34
CA CYS A 146 4.91 4.19 -0.10
C CYS A 146 5.87 5.33 -0.45
N ILE A 147 6.74 5.73 0.47
CA ILE A 147 7.63 6.89 0.29
C ILE A 147 9.08 6.42 0.22
N HIS A 148 9.80 6.80 -0.82
CA HIS A 148 11.25 6.76 -0.83
C HIS A 148 11.78 8.03 -0.13
N GLY A 149 12.01 7.93 1.18
CA GLY A 149 12.22 9.07 2.08
C GLY A 149 13.65 9.59 2.14
N GLU A 150 14.12 10.22 1.07
CA GLU A 150 15.44 10.86 1.02
C GLU A 150 15.35 12.29 0.48
N GLN A 151 16.33 13.10 0.83
CA GLN A 151 16.48 14.46 0.32
C GLN A 151 17.91 14.64 -0.20
N HIS A 152 18.01 15.12 -1.44
CA HIS A 152 19.28 15.34 -2.12
C HIS A 152 19.71 16.80 -2.01
N ALA A 153 21.01 17.04 -2.25
CA ALA A 153 21.62 18.38 -2.27
C ALA A 153 21.52 19.18 -0.94
N LEU A 154 21.43 18.50 0.20
CA LEU A 154 21.62 19.13 1.51
C LEU A 154 23.11 19.41 1.75
N SER A 155 23.43 20.58 2.31
CA SER A 155 24.77 20.81 2.83
C SER A 155 25.01 19.93 4.06
N GLY A 156 26.27 19.58 4.36
CA GLY A 156 26.61 18.79 5.55
C GLY A 156 26.02 19.34 6.87
N PRO A 157 26.06 20.66 7.10
CA PRO A 157 25.36 21.29 8.22
C PRO A 157 23.84 21.07 8.19
N ASP A 158 23.18 21.25 7.04
CA ASP A 158 21.72 21.07 6.91
C ASP A 158 21.29 19.60 7.09
N TYR A 159 22.18 18.65 6.82
CA TYR A 159 21.95 17.23 7.02
C TYR A 159 21.94 16.83 8.51
N ILE A 160 22.80 17.47 9.33
CA ILE A 160 22.98 17.14 10.75
C ILE A 160 22.16 18.07 11.67
N ASP A 161 21.66 19.21 11.16
CA ASP A 161 21.10 20.27 12.00
C ASP A 161 19.93 19.81 12.90
N ALA A 162 19.95 20.31 14.14
CA ALA A 162 18.96 20.04 15.17
C ALA A 162 17.54 20.52 14.79
N GLN A 163 17.39 21.39 13.78
CA GLN A 163 16.07 21.81 13.31
C GLN A 163 15.28 20.71 12.58
N MET A 164 15.94 19.71 11.97
CA MET A 164 15.27 18.54 11.38
C MET A 164 14.51 17.73 12.45
N ARG A 165 15.03 17.68 13.69
CA ARG A 165 14.32 17.07 14.85
C ARG A 165 13.16 17.93 15.38
N SER A 166 13.18 19.24 15.15
CA SER A 166 12.29 20.23 15.79
C SER A 166 11.08 20.62 14.93
N ARG A 167 11.14 20.48 13.59
CA ARG A 167 10.04 20.89 12.70
C ARG A 167 8.79 19.99 12.77
N MET A 168 8.90 18.75 13.25
CA MET A 168 7.71 17.95 13.60
C MET A 168 6.90 18.54 14.76
N ARG A 169 7.53 19.39 15.61
CA ARG A 169 6.91 19.95 16.82
C ARG A 169 6.35 21.37 16.62
N LYS A 170 6.72 22.07 15.55
CA LYS A 170 6.38 23.51 15.37
C LYS A 170 5.21 23.80 14.43
N ARG A 171 4.71 22.83 13.67
CA ARG A 171 3.39 22.95 13.01
C ARG A 171 2.38 22.39 14.00
N GLY A 172 1.53 23.25 14.57
CA GLY A 172 0.69 22.98 15.75
C GLY A 172 -0.39 21.90 15.55
N PHE A 173 0.04 20.67 15.27
CA PHE A 173 -0.79 19.50 15.38
C PHE A 173 -0.71 19.05 16.84
N THR A 174 -1.65 19.52 17.67
CA THR A 174 -1.87 18.95 18.99
C THR A 174 -2.28 17.48 18.80
N PRO A 175 -1.47 16.50 19.24
CA PRO A 175 -1.93 15.13 19.24
C PRO A 175 -2.89 15.01 20.41
N ARG A 176 -4.19 14.99 20.15
CA ARG A 176 -5.11 14.32 21.08
C ARG A 176 -4.79 12.83 20.96
N GLY A 177 -3.88 12.37 21.81
CA GLY A 177 -3.57 10.98 22.14
C GLY A 177 -3.74 9.98 20.99
N CYS A 178 -2.80 9.95 20.05
CA CYS A 178 -2.63 8.78 19.19
C CYS A 178 -1.43 7.99 19.70
N HIS A 179 -1.71 6.89 20.38
CA HIS A 179 -0.73 5.84 20.61
C HIS A 179 -0.12 5.43 19.26
N ALA A 180 1.20 5.28 19.23
CA ALA A 180 1.89 4.66 18.11
C ALA A 180 1.26 3.29 17.84
N SER A 181 0.67 3.14 16.65
CA SER A 181 0.17 1.87 16.16
C SER A 181 0.25 1.93 14.65
N LEU A 182 0.94 0.96 14.04
CA LEU A 182 0.76 0.64 12.63
C LEU A 182 -0.74 0.61 12.35
N LEU A 183 -1.21 1.41 11.39
CA LEU A 183 -2.58 1.33 10.93
C LEU A 183 -2.70 0.14 9.96
N CYS A 184 -2.70 -1.07 10.52
CA CYS A 184 -3.32 -2.23 9.89
C CYS A 184 -4.84 -2.03 10.00
N ILE A 185 -5.54 -1.93 8.88
CA ILE A 185 -7.00 -2.02 8.84
C ILE A 185 -7.36 -3.50 8.99
N PRO A 186 -8.00 -3.94 10.10
CA PRO A 186 -8.39 -5.32 10.29
C PRO A 186 -9.82 -5.50 9.78
N SER A 187 -9.96 -5.90 8.53
CA SER A 187 -11.23 -6.46 8.03
C SER A 187 -11.09 -7.96 7.93
N PHE A 188 -11.25 -8.67 9.06
CA PHE A 188 -11.82 -10.02 9.20
C PHE A 188 -11.72 -10.38 10.70
N GLY A 189 -12.86 -10.31 11.38
CA GLY A 189 -12.93 -10.36 12.84
C GLY A 189 -12.94 -11.76 13.44
N LEU A 190 -12.25 -11.90 14.58
CA LEU A 190 -12.82 -12.43 15.84
C LEU A 190 -11.83 -12.13 16.97
N CYS A 191 -12.18 -11.24 17.91
CA CYS A 191 -11.43 -11.09 19.16
C CYS A 191 -12.40 -11.14 20.34
N VAL A 192 -12.31 -12.23 21.09
CA VAL A 192 -12.90 -12.40 22.42
C VAL A 192 -12.02 -11.61 23.40
N ASN A 193 -12.59 -10.64 24.11
CA ASN A 193 -11.84 -9.79 25.03
C ASN A 193 -11.86 -10.37 26.45
N THR A 194 -10.71 -10.88 26.93
CA THR A 194 -10.49 -11.19 28.35
C THR A 194 -9.66 -10.10 28.99
N SER A 195 -10.28 -9.24 29.80
CA SER A 195 -9.60 -8.27 30.67
C SER A 195 -9.14 -8.94 31.99
N PRO A 196 -7.96 -8.61 32.53
CA PRO A 196 -7.34 -9.33 33.65
C PRO A 196 -7.87 -8.95 35.05
N ARG A 197 -9.06 -8.35 35.16
CA ARG A 197 -9.71 -8.13 36.47
C ARG A 197 -11.19 -8.46 36.37
N GLY A 198 -11.55 -9.61 36.92
CA GLY A 198 -12.91 -10.11 36.98
C GLY A 198 -13.88 -9.12 37.65
N ARG A 199 -14.84 -8.63 36.86
CA ARG A 199 -16.22 -8.36 37.28
C ARG A 199 -17.06 -8.03 36.05
N LEU A 200 -17.92 -8.99 35.67
CA LEU A 200 -19.00 -8.78 34.72
C LEU A 200 -20.00 -7.78 35.32
N ARG A 201 -20.22 -6.66 34.64
CA ARG A 201 -21.43 -5.87 34.80
C ARG A 201 -22.05 -5.67 33.42
N SER A 202 -23.11 -6.43 33.18
CA SER A 202 -24.13 -6.14 32.19
C SER A 202 -24.80 -4.81 32.57
N LEU A 203 -24.86 -3.86 31.65
CA LEU A 203 -25.87 -2.81 31.73
C LEU A 203 -26.42 -2.49 30.34
N TRP A 204 -27.64 -2.97 30.19
CA TRP A 204 -28.65 -2.56 29.22
C TRP A 204 -29.05 -1.11 29.52
N LEU A 205 -29.18 -0.27 28.49
CA LEU A 205 -30.01 0.95 28.51
C LEU A 205 -30.27 1.34 27.05
N GLY A 206 -31.44 0.94 26.55
CA GLY A 206 -32.04 1.59 25.38
C GLY A 206 -32.88 2.79 25.80
N HIS A 207 -33.13 3.72 24.88
CA HIS A 207 -34.49 4.05 24.48
C HIS A 207 -34.56 5.04 23.29
N ARG A 208 -35.43 4.69 22.31
CA ARG A 208 -36.36 5.52 21.48
C ARG A 208 -35.75 6.66 20.63
N SER A 209 -36.26 7.04 19.45
CA SER A 209 -37.28 6.63 18.45
C SER A 209 -37.18 7.74 17.37
N MET A 210 -37.54 7.60 16.08
CA MET A 210 -38.92 7.53 15.58
C MET A 210 -38.89 7.69 14.02
N TRP A 211 -39.74 6.95 13.31
CA TRP A 211 -40.11 7.00 11.87
C TRP A 211 -39.06 6.50 10.83
N GLY A 212 -39.35 5.63 9.85
CA GLY A 212 -40.61 5.19 9.26
C GLY A 212 -40.65 3.71 8.82
N ARG A 213 -41.82 3.29 8.35
CA ARG A 213 -42.37 1.92 8.32
C ARG A 213 -41.88 1.02 7.17
N ARG A 214 -41.80 -0.30 7.48
CA ARG A 214 -42.20 -1.54 6.74
C ARG A 214 -42.15 -1.49 5.19
N SER A 215 -41.60 -2.47 4.47
CA SER A 215 -42.00 -3.88 4.54
C SER A 215 -41.11 -4.84 3.69
N ARG A 216 -41.10 -6.11 4.12
CA ARG A 216 -40.92 -7.36 3.34
C ARG A 216 -39.51 -7.79 2.89
N ARG A 217 -38.98 -8.73 3.69
CA ARG A 217 -38.37 -10.03 3.32
C ARG A 217 -38.04 -10.23 1.83
N ASN A 218 -36.75 -10.41 1.53
CA ASN A 218 -36.32 -11.68 0.92
C ASN A 218 -34.84 -11.97 1.25
N THR A 219 -34.64 -13.12 1.87
CA THR A 219 -33.36 -13.75 2.18
C THR A 219 -32.97 -14.63 1.02
N TYR A 220 -31.83 -14.39 0.36
CA TYR A 220 -31.10 -15.46 -0.32
C TYR A 220 -29.60 -15.28 -0.09
N CYS A 221 -29.11 -16.15 0.80
CA CYS A 221 -27.71 -16.47 1.01
C CYS A 221 -27.44 -17.70 0.14
N THR A 222 -26.53 -17.60 -0.83
CA THR A 222 -25.92 -18.78 -1.45
C THR A 222 -24.41 -18.59 -1.53
N ARG A 223 -23.80 -19.21 -0.52
CA ARG A 223 -22.43 -19.67 -0.37
C ARG A 223 -22.06 -20.60 -1.53
N TRP A 224 -20.93 -20.35 -2.19
CA TRP A 224 -20.15 -21.39 -2.88
C TRP A 224 -18.68 -21.10 -2.63
N GLY A 225 -18.06 -22.02 -1.87
CA GLY A 225 -16.63 -22.25 -1.91
C GLY A 225 -16.40 -23.56 -2.63
N ILE A 226 -15.37 -23.57 -3.47
CA ILE A 226 -14.38 -24.64 -3.62
C ILE A 226 -13.04 -23.91 -3.71
#